data_AF-A0A6G5A4Z2-F1
#
_entry.id   AF-A0A6G5A4Z2-F1
#
_cell.length_a   1.000
_cell.length_b   1.000
_cell.length_c   1.000
_cell.angle_alpha   90.00
_cell.angle_beta   90.00
_cell.angle_gamma   90.00
#
_symmetry.space_group_name_H-M   'P 1'
#
loop_
_entity.id
_entity.type
_entity.pdbx_description
1 polymer ?
#
loop_
_entity_poly.entity_id
_entity_poly.type
_entity_poly.pdbx_seq_one_letter_code
_entity_poly.pdbx_strand_id
1 'polypeptide(L)'
;MMKITICAAMLLQAPLNLCERVLDFKDCIPGPTPTYVNCTNGNITVQHGRIEGMPPPQCQGLYCWNGTLTPIGCPSPKPVKIDAYTDVPHNGSWPLCCYYQRECDYKRWKY
;
A
#
# COMPACT_ATOMS: atom_id res chain seq x y z
N MET A 1 -43.10 15.35 4.78
CA MET A 1 -42.33 15.50 3.53
C MET A 1 -40.88 15.15 3.84
N MET A 2 -40.41 14.06 3.26
CA MET A 2 -39.16 13.38 3.57
C MET A 2 -38.06 13.90 2.65
N LYS A 3 -36.94 14.39 3.22
CA LYS A 3 -35.70 14.63 2.48
C LYS A 3 -34.68 13.58 2.92
N ILE A 4 -34.57 12.51 2.12
CA ILE A 4 -33.45 11.58 2.20
C ILE A 4 -32.33 12.21 1.37
N THR A 5 -31.31 12.71 2.04
CA THR A 5 -30.06 13.10 1.38
C THR A 5 -29.11 11.90 1.45
N ILE A 6 -28.96 11.22 0.32
CA ILE A 6 -28.02 10.11 0.13
C ILE A 6 -26.61 10.72 0.02
N CYS A 7 -25.78 10.54 1.05
CA CYS A 7 -24.34 10.72 0.91
C CYS A 7 -23.71 9.36 0.56
N ALA A 8 -23.74 9.06 -0.74
CA ALA A 8 -22.85 8.08 -1.34
C ALA A 8 -21.48 8.73 -1.49
N ALA A 9 -20.55 8.44 -0.58
CA ALA A 9 -19.13 8.71 -0.82
C ALA A 9 -18.26 7.83 0.10
N MET A 10 -17.44 7.01 -0.55
CA MET A 10 -16.20 6.39 -0.05
C MET A 10 -16.36 5.19 0.91
N LEU A 11 -16.55 4.04 0.28
CA LEU A 11 -15.87 2.80 0.69
C LEU A 11 -14.36 3.05 0.74
N LEU A 12 -13.78 3.28 1.92
CA LEU A 12 -12.40 2.90 2.28
C LEU A 12 -12.13 3.22 3.75
N GLN A 13 -11.79 2.19 4.53
CA GLN A 13 -10.91 2.26 5.71
C GLN A 13 -11.27 3.26 6.83
N ALA A 14 -12.12 2.83 7.75
CA ALA A 14 -12.01 3.25 9.15
C ALA A 14 -12.50 2.10 10.05
N PRO A 15 -11.64 1.39 10.79
CA PRO A 15 -12.12 0.56 11.87
C PRO A 15 -12.61 1.48 12.98
N LEU A 16 -13.93 1.51 13.19
CA LEU A 16 -14.57 1.54 14.50
C LEU A 16 -14.18 2.64 15.52
N ASN A 17 -13.69 3.81 15.11
CA ASN A 17 -13.62 4.97 16.00
C ASN A 17 -14.89 5.84 16.00
N LEU A 18 -15.98 5.36 15.41
CA LEU A 18 -17.32 5.98 15.55
C LEU A 18 -18.00 5.61 16.89
N CYS A 19 -17.21 5.38 17.94
CA CYS A 19 -17.70 5.22 19.31
C CYS A 19 -17.33 6.42 20.22
N GLU A 20 -16.83 7.52 19.66
CA GLU A 20 -16.63 8.74 20.44
C GLU A 20 -17.52 9.86 19.91
N ARG A 21 -18.46 10.30 20.77
CA ARG A 21 -19.11 11.63 20.82
C ARG A 21 -20.59 11.80 20.45
N VAL A 22 -21.43 10.76 20.45
CA VAL A 22 -22.90 11.03 20.36
C VAL A 22 -23.75 10.36 21.44
N LEU A 23 -23.27 9.35 22.15
CA LEU A 23 -24.10 8.64 23.12
C LEU A 23 -23.32 8.34 24.39
N ASP A 24 -23.94 8.70 25.51
CA ASP A 24 -23.52 8.50 26.89
C ASP A 24 -23.53 6.98 27.22
N PHE A 25 -22.66 6.21 26.56
CA PHE A 25 -22.55 4.77 26.76
C PHE A 25 -21.65 4.49 27.97
N LYS A 26 -22.25 4.49 29.16
CA LYS A 26 -21.62 3.94 30.37
C LYS A 26 -21.43 2.41 30.33
N ASP A 27 -21.94 1.73 29.30
CA ASP A 27 -22.03 0.27 29.25
C ASP A 27 -21.49 -0.35 27.93
N CYS A 28 -20.43 0.22 27.34
CA CYS A 28 -19.72 -0.51 26.28
C CYS A 28 -18.89 -1.63 26.91
N ILE A 29 -19.43 -2.86 26.92
CA ILE A 29 -18.64 -4.06 27.21
C ILE A 29 -17.77 -4.33 25.98
N PRO A 30 -16.42 -4.28 26.10
CA PRO A 30 -15.56 -4.66 24.99
C PRO A 30 -15.88 -6.09 24.57
N GLY A 31 -16.24 -6.27 23.30
CA GLY A 31 -16.31 -7.60 22.71
C GLY A 31 -14.93 -8.26 22.69
N PRO A 32 -14.86 -9.58 22.48
CA PRO A 32 -13.58 -10.26 22.36
C PRO A 32 -12.75 -9.63 21.23
N THR A 33 -11.50 -9.27 21.52
CA THR A 33 -10.57 -8.82 20.49
C THR A 33 -10.29 -9.98 19.54
N PRO A 34 -10.52 -9.83 18.22
CA PRO A 34 -10.20 -10.88 17.26
C PRO A 34 -8.70 -11.14 17.24
N THR A 35 -8.32 -12.42 17.26
CA THR A 35 -6.93 -12.85 17.10
C THR A 35 -6.62 -12.91 15.61
N TYR A 36 -5.75 -12.03 15.14
CA TYR A 36 -5.31 -12.02 13.74
C TYR A 36 -3.97 -12.73 13.56
N VAL A 37 -3.85 -13.43 12.43
CA VAL A 37 -2.65 -14.18 12.07
C VAL A 37 -1.74 -13.33 11.18
N ASN A 38 -0.46 -13.27 11.54
CA ASN A 38 0.59 -12.67 10.70
C ASN A 38 0.91 -13.58 9.51
N CYS A 39 1.46 -12.99 8.47
CA CYS A 39 1.80 -13.71 7.27
C CYS A 39 3.31 -13.89 7.13
N THR A 40 3.73 -15.01 6.53
CA THR A 40 5.14 -15.30 6.24
C THR A 40 5.31 -15.68 4.77
N ASN A 41 6.35 -15.13 4.15
CA ASN A 41 6.77 -15.48 2.79
C ASN A 41 8.30 -15.54 2.74
N GLY A 42 8.85 -16.75 2.73
CA GLY A 42 10.29 -16.97 2.89
C GLY A 42 10.79 -16.37 4.20
N ASN A 43 11.70 -15.38 4.10
CA ASN A 43 12.29 -14.68 5.25
C ASN A 43 11.52 -13.43 5.69
N ILE A 44 10.41 -13.10 5.03
CA ILE A 44 9.65 -11.88 5.33
C ILE A 44 8.43 -12.24 6.18
N THR A 45 8.30 -11.58 7.32
CA THR A 45 7.10 -11.63 8.16
C THR A 45 6.36 -10.30 8.05
N VAL A 46 5.10 -10.37 7.64
CA VAL A 46 4.22 -9.20 7.50
C VAL A 46 3.13 -9.28 8.56
N GLN A 47 3.03 -8.27 9.42
CA GLN A 47 1.97 -8.25 10.43
C GLN A 47 0.60 -8.08 9.78
N HIS A 48 -0.45 -8.62 10.40
CA HIS A 48 -1.83 -8.38 9.96
C HIS A 48 -2.08 -6.87 9.76
N GLY A 49 -2.68 -6.51 8.63
CA GLY A 49 -3.00 -5.12 8.28
C GLY A 49 -1.81 -4.28 7.82
N ARG A 50 -0.59 -4.83 7.77
CA ARG A 50 0.61 -4.15 7.27
C ARG A 50 0.95 -4.51 5.83
N ILE A 51 1.74 -3.62 5.24
CA ILE A 51 2.37 -3.80 3.93
C ILE A 51 3.89 -3.75 4.14
N GLU A 52 4.60 -4.72 3.59
CA GLU A 52 6.07 -4.73 3.56
C GLU A 52 6.56 -4.84 2.11
N GLY A 53 7.68 -4.19 1.80
CA GLY A 53 8.30 -4.27 0.48
C GLY A 53 9.16 -5.52 0.33
N MET A 54 9.04 -6.19 -0.81
CA MET A 54 9.97 -7.25 -1.16
C MET A 54 11.36 -6.68 -1.44
N PRO A 55 12.43 -7.40 -1.04
CA PRO A 55 13.78 -7.01 -1.36
C PRO A 55 14.05 -7.18 -2.87
N PRO A 56 15.01 -6.41 -3.43
CA PRO A 56 15.47 -6.59 -4.80
C PRO A 56 15.85 -8.06 -5.10
N PRO A 57 15.60 -8.57 -6.32
CA PRO A 57 15.20 -7.85 -7.53
C PRO A 57 13.68 -7.66 -7.69
N GLN A 58 12.86 -8.15 -6.74
CA GLN A 58 11.41 -8.13 -6.87
C GLN A 58 10.85 -6.80 -6.36
N CYS A 59 10.37 -5.97 -7.29
CA CYS A 59 9.73 -4.71 -6.94
C CYS A 59 8.22 -4.89 -6.70
N GLN A 60 7.88 -5.44 -5.54
CA GLN A 60 6.51 -5.78 -5.16
C GLN A 60 6.29 -5.55 -3.67
N GLY A 61 5.12 -5.05 -3.29
CA GLY A 61 4.67 -5.01 -1.90
C GLY A 61 3.92 -6.29 -1.52
N LEU A 62 3.89 -6.62 -0.23
CA LEU A 62 3.13 -7.73 0.32
C LEU A 62 2.20 -7.20 1.41
N TYR A 63 0.90 -7.34 1.20
CA TYR A 63 -0.11 -7.02 2.20
C TYR A 63 -0.58 -8.28 2.92
N CYS A 64 -0.62 -8.24 4.24
CA CYS A 64 -1.14 -9.34 5.04
C CYS A 64 -2.55 -9.08 5.54
N TRP A 65 -3.47 -9.99 5.22
CA TRP A 65 -4.81 -10.02 5.78
C TRP A 65 -5.11 -11.38 6.39
N ASN A 66 -5.00 -11.45 7.72
CA ASN A 66 -5.38 -12.61 8.52
C ASN A 66 -4.81 -13.93 7.97
N GLY A 67 -3.48 -14.01 7.90
CA GLY A 67 -2.75 -15.16 7.34
C GLY A 67 -2.74 -15.25 5.80
N THR A 68 -3.50 -14.42 5.11
CA THR A 68 -3.52 -14.37 3.63
C THR A 68 -2.62 -13.26 3.12
N LEU A 69 -1.65 -13.60 2.26
CA LEU A 69 -0.79 -12.62 1.59
C LEU A 69 -1.36 -12.22 0.24
N THR A 70 -1.44 -10.91 0.02
CA THR A 70 -1.82 -10.33 -1.28
C THR A 70 -0.62 -9.57 -1.86
N PRO A 71 -0.13 -9.95 -3.05
CA PRO A 71 0.90 -9.19 -3.74
C PRO A 71 0.38 -7.85 -4.25
N ILE A 72 1.18 -6.79 -4.12
CA ILE A 72 0.88 -5.43 -4.58
C ILE A 72 1.92 -5.01 -5.62
N GLY A 73 1.47 -4.74 -6.84
CA GLY A 73 2.32 -4.24 -7.91
C GLY A 73 2.71 -2.77 -7.74
N CYS A 74 3.50 -2.25 -8.66
CA CYS A 74 3.73 -0.81 -8.74
C CYS A 74 2.47 -0.09 -9.24
N PRO A 75 2.13 1.08 -8.67
CA PRO A 75 0.97 1.85 -9.09
C PRO A 75 1.17 2.48 -10.47
N SER A 76 2.41 2.85 -10.79
CA SER A 76 2.77 3.47 -12.07
C SER A 76 3.31 2.42 -13.04
N PRO A 77 2.94 2.52 -14.34
CA PRO A 77 3.54 1.68 -15.37
C PRO A 77 5.03 2.02 -15.52
N LYS A 78 5.79 1.05 -16.04
CA LYS A 78 7.18 1.29 -16.41
C LYS A 78 7.26 2.36 -17.50
N PRO A 79 8.21 3.31 -17.42
CA PRO A 79 8.42 4.31 -18.46
C PRO A 79 8.65 3.67 -19.83
N VAL A 80 8.16 4.34 -20.87
CA VAL A 80 8.46 3.98 -22.25
C VAL A 80 9.89 4.41 -22.56
N LYS A 81 10.69 3.51 -23.12
CA LYS A 81 12.07 3.80 -23.51
C LYS A 81 12.11 4.87 -24.59
N ILE A 82 12.88 5.93 -24.37
CA ILE A 82 13.10 7.03 -25.30
C ILE A 82 14.62 7.19 -25.50
N ASP A 83 15.07 7.55 -26.70
CA ASP A 83 16.51 7.60 -27.02
C ASP A 83 17.30 8.72 -26.31
N ALA A 84 16.61 9.70 -25.71
CA ALA A 84 17.25 10.84 -25.06
C ALA A 84 17.81 10.54 -23.66
N TYR A 85 17.29 9.53 -22.95
CA TYR A 85 17.67 9.22 -21.58
C TYR A 85 17.39 7.76 -21.23
N THR A 86 18.02 7.26 -20.17
CA THR A 86 17.73 5.94 -19.60
C THR A 86 16.94 6.11 -18.31
N ASP A 87 15.79 5.46 -18.19
CA ASP A 87 15.06 5.37 -16.93
C ASP A 87 15.61 4.20 -16.09
N VAL A 88 16.12 4.50 -14.90
CA VAL A 88 16.57 3.48 -13.93
C VAL A 88 15.68 3.50 -12.70
N PRO A 89 15.32 2.33 -12.14
CA PRO A 89 14.53 2.30 -10.91
C PRO A 89 15.35 2.87 -9.74
N HIS A 90 14.68 3.53 -8.80
CA HIS A 90 15.32 3.93 -7.55
C HIS A 90 15.80 2.71 -6.75
N ASN A 91 16.89 2.88 -6.01
CA ASN A 91 17.44 1.84 -5.15
C ASN A 91 16.56 1.64 -3.91
N GLY A 92 16.25 0.39 -3.57
CA GLY A 92 15.44 0.03 -2.41
C GLY A 92 14.36 -1.02 -2.72
N SER A 93 13.58 -1.35 -1.70
CA SER A 93 12.39 -2.20 -1.84
C SER A 93 11.17 -1.38 -2.28
N TRP A 94 10.05 -2.06 -2.55
CA TRP A 94 8.77 -1.40 -2.80
C TRP A 94 8.41 -0.47 -1.62
N PRO A 95 7.90 0.75 -1.85
CA PRO A 95 7.50 1.32 -3.15
C PRO A 95 8.60 2.10 -3.86
N LEU A 96 9.80 2.23 -3.30
CA LEU A 96 10.86 3.09 -3.87
C LEU A 96 11.27 2.61 -5.27
N CYS A 97 11.50 1.30 -5.44
CA CYS A 97 11.85 0.71 -6.73
C CYS A 97 10.78 0.87 -7.83
N CYS A 98 9.57 1.33 -7.49
CA CYS A 98 8.51 1.60 -8.47
C CYS A 98 8.70 2.94 -9.18
N TYR A 99 9.51 3.83 -8.61
CA TYR A 99 9.80 5.13 -9.20
C TYR A 99 11.08 5.03 -10.01
N TYR A 100 11.07 5.67 -11.17
CA TYR A 100 12.19 5.70 -12.08
C TYR A 100 12.80 7.11 -12.10
N GLN A 101 14.13 7.17 -12.05
CA GLN A 101 14.89 8.38 -12.27
C GLN A 101 15.55 8.34 -13.64
N ARG A 102 15.67 9.52 -14.27
CA ARG A 102 16.34 9.65 -15.55
C ARG A 102 17.84 9.77 -15.34
N GLU A 103 18.59 8.89 -15.97
CA GLU A 103 20.01 9.04 -16.15
C GLU A 103 20.28 9.57 -17.56
N CYS A 104 20.85 10.78 -17.61
CA CYS A 104 21.32 11.37 -18.85
C CYS A 104 22.58 10.63 -19.30
N ASP A 105 22.53 10.02 -20.50
CA ASP A 105 23.73 9.49 -21.12
C ASP A 105 24.56 10.64 -21.72
N TYR A 106 25.41 11.25 -20.90
CA TYR A 106 26.28 12.36 -21.29
C TYR A 106 27.20 12.03 -22.50
N LYS A 107 27.35 10.75 -22.87
CA LYS A 107 28.12 10.34 -24.04
C LYS A 107 27.36 10.55 -25.35
N ARG A 108 26.02 10.56 -25.33
CA ARG A 108 25.17 10.80 -26.51
C ARG A 108 25.08 12.28 -26.92
N TRP A 109 25.39 13.22 -26.02
CA TRP A 109 25.25 14.67 -26.25
C TRP A 109 26.51 15.36 -26.82
N LYS A 110 27.56 14.60 -27.15
CA LYS A 110 28.86 15.13 -27.61
C LYS A 110 29.06 15.16 -29.13
N TYR A 111 28.02 14.92 -29.93
CA TYR A 111 28.08 14.96 -31.39
C TYR A 111 27.24 16.11 -31.93
#